data_AF-A0A6J5VB53-F1
#
_entry.id   AF-A0A6J5VB53-F1
#
_cell.length_a   1.000
_cell.length_b   1.000
_cell.length_c   1.000
_cell.angle_alpha   90.00
_cell.angle_beta   90.00
_cell.angle_gamma   90.00
#
_symmetry.space_group_name_H-M   'P 1'
#
loop_
_entity.id
_entity.type
_entity.pdbx_description
1 polymer ?
#
loop_
_entity_poly.entity_id
_entity_poly.type
_entity_poly.pdbx_seq_one_letter_code
_entity_poly.pdbx_strand_id
1 'polypeptide(L)'
;MMEIKSAVVGLLSSGISGFAFNHSDIGGVLCCKLTFINYRRVKSCFFRWMEINAFTTVFRTHEGNKPSCNSQFYSNDRTLSHFARFAKIYKAWKFYRVQLVQEAAQKGLPVCRPPIFCITQMMNMCTAELPPVFGRTGDSSGACPRQGQKYVKAYFPTGESCTWQHIWTGKHFRKQGLKPQ
;
A
#
# COMPACT_ATOMS: atom_id res chain seq x y z
N MET A 1 6.83 -13.57 -11.90
CA MET A 1 5.91 -13.73 -10.74
C MET A 1 6.06 -12.50 -9.85
N MET A 2 5.40 -11.39 -10.21
CA MET A 2 5.97 -10.05 -9.98
C MET A 2 4.90 -8.95 -10.15
N GLU A 3 3.88 -8.85 -9.29
CA GLU A 3 2.82 -7.84 -9.49
C GLU A 3 2.59 -6.88 -8.33
N ILE A 4 2.14 -7.33 -7.16
CA ILE A 4 1.86 -6.36 -6.07
C ILE A 4 3.14 -5.78 -5.46
N LYS A 5 4.19 -6.59 -5.34
CA LYS A 5 5.48 -6.18 -4.75
C LYS A 5 6.20 -5.18 -5.66
N SER A 6 6.24 -5.45 -6.97
CA SER A 6 6.81 -4.54 -7.97
C SER A 6 6.01 -3.24 -8.04
N ALA A 7 4.67 -3.29 -7.93
CA ALA A 7 3.85 -2.09 -7.82
C ALA A 7 4.21 -1.22 -6.60
N VAL A 8 4.42 -1.83 -5.43
CA VAL A 8 4.85 -1.10 -4.22
C VAL A 8 6.27 -0.56 -4.37
N VAL A 9 7.20 -1.34 -4.94
CA VAL A 9 8.56 -0.86 -5.21
C VAL A 9 8.53 0.32 -6.17
N GLY A 10 7.79 0.22 -7.27
CA GLY A 10 7.62 1.30 -8.25
C GLY A 10 6.97 2.54 -7.64
N LEU A 11 5.95 2.37 -6.80
CA LEU A 11 5.31 3.46 -6.07
C LEU A 11 6.30 4.22 -5.19
N LEU A 12 7.15 3.51 -4.45
CA LEU A 12 8.12 4.11 -3.53
C LEU A 12 9.36 4.69 -4.25
N SER A 13 9.88 4.00 -5.26
CA SER A 13 11.05 4.45 -6.01
C SER A 13 10.73 5.67 -6.88
N SER A 14 9.59 5.67 -7.57
CA SER A 14 9.15 6.82 -8.37
C SER A 14 8.95 8.08 -7.53
N GLY A 15 8.49 7.93 -6.28
CA GLY A 15 8.38 9.03 -5.34
C GLY A 15 9.72 9.68 -4.98
N ILE A 16 10.80 8.88 -4.84
CA ILE A 16 12.17 9.40 -4.68
C ILE A 16 12.61 10.15 -5.95
N SER A 17 12.21 9.66 -7.12
CA SER A 17 12.51 10.27 -8.41
C SER A 17 11.65 11.49 -8.77
N GLY A 18 10.84 12.02 -7.85
CA GLY A 18 10.03 13.23 -8.07
C GLY A 18 8.63 13.00 -8.65
N PHE A 19 8.22 11.75 -8.88
CA PHE A 19 6.84 11.44 -9.27
C PHE A 19 5.95 11.43 -8.02
N ALA A 20 5.39 12.58 -7.69
CA ALA A 20 4.64 12.74 -6.44
C ALA A 20 3.31 11.96 -6.40
N PHE A 21 2.74 11.67 -7.58
CA PHE A 21 1.50 10.92 -7.74
C PHE A 21 1.74 9.65 -8.56
N ASN A 22 1.41 8.51 -7.97
CA ASN A 22 1.48 7.22 -8.65
C ASN A 22 0.41 6.26 -8.07
N HIS A 23 -0.03 5.31 -8.88
CA HIS A 23 -1.01 4.28 -8.55
C HIS A 23 -0.77 3.02 -9.38
N SER A 24 -1.51 1.96 -9.06
CA SER A 24 -1.44 0.71 -9.82
C SER A 24 -2.84 0.22 -10.17
N ASP A 25 -2.96 -0.54 -11.25
CA ASP A 25 -4.18 -1.27 -11.58
C ASP A 25 -4.52 -2.27 -10.48
N ILE A 26 -5.63 -2.09 -9.78
CA ILE A 26 -6.12 -3.09 -8.82
C ILE A 26 -6.36 -4.40 -9.56
N GLY A 27 -5.56 -5.41 -9.24
CA GLY A 27 -5.65 -6.74 -9.84
C GLY A 27 -4.77 -6.97 -11.07
N GLY A 28 -3.97 -5.97 -11.48
CA GLY A 28 -3.05 -6.10 -12.60
C GLY A 28 -3.74 -6.18 -13.95
N VAL A 29 -2.92 -6.10 -15.01
CA VAL A 29 -3.40 -6.01 -16.41
C VAL A 29 -3.19 -7.31 -17.19
N LEU A 30 -2.09 -8.02 -16.93
CA LEU A 30 -1.68 -9.16 -17.74
C LEU A 30 -2.42 -10.44 -17.35
N CYS A 31 -2.93 -11.14 -18.34
CA CYS A 31 -3.37 -12.53 -18.26
C CYS A 31 -2.77 -13.27 -19.46
N CYS A 32 -2.01 -14.32 -19.19
CA CYS A 32 -1.28 -15.04 -20.20
C CYS A 32 -1.43 -16.54 -19.98
N LYS A 33 -1.73 -17.30 -21.03
CA LYS A 33 -1.79 -18.76 -21.01
C LYS A 33 -0.90 -19.26 -22.14
N LEU A 34 0.34 -19.60 -21.82
CA LEU A 34 1.32 -20.26 -22.67
C LEU A 34 1.50 -21.71 -22.16
N THR A 35 2.06 -22.58 -22.99
CA THR A 35 2.23 -24.03 -22.74
C THR A 35 2.81 -24.33 -21.35
N PHE A 36 3.72 -23.49 -20.85
CA PHE A 36 4.35 -23.64 -19.54
C PHE A 36 4.06 -22.48 -18.57
N ILE A 37 3.28 -21.47 -18.97
CA ILE A 37 2.99 -20.28 -18.16
C ILE A 37 1.49 -20.03 -18.15
N ASN A 38 0.83 -20.34 -17.05
CA ASN A 38 -0.58 -19.98 -16.82
C ASN A 38 -0.67 -18.86 -15.79
N TYR A 39 -0.76 -17.64 -16.28
CA TYR A 39 -0.92 -16.43 -15.48
C TYR A 39 -2.36 -15.95 -15.49
N ARG A 40 -3.01 -16.08 -14.32
CA ARG A 40 -4.37 -15.58 -14.05
C ARG A 40 -4.41 -14.88 -12.71
N ARG A 41 -5.29 -13.90 -12.60
CA ARG A 41 -5.51 -13.12 -11.38
C ARG A 41 -5.99 -14.04 -10.25
N VAL A 42 -5.21 -14.10 -9.18
CA VAL A 42 -5.57 -14.85 -7.96
C VAL A 42 -6.43 -13.98 -7.04
N LYS A 43 -7.60 -14.49 -6.61
CA LYS A 43 -8.58 -13.73 -5.79
C LYS A 43 -8.00 -13.14 -4.50
N SER A 44 -7.17 -13.89 -3.78
CA SER A 44 -6.50 -13.38 -2.57
C SER A 44 -5.58 -12.19 -2.87
N CYS A 45 -4.89 -12.22 -4.01
CA CYS A 45 -4.00 -11.15 -4.43
C CYS A 45 -4.79 -9.93 -4.88
N PHE A 46 -5.90 -10.14 -5.59
CA PHE A 46 -6.83 -9.08 -5.96
C PHE A 46 -7.38 -8.33 -4.74
N PHE A 47 -7.75 -9.06 -3.67
CA PHE A 47 -8.21 -8.45 -2.43
C PHE A 47 -7.13 -7.60 -1.78
N ARG A 48 -5.91 -8.14 -1.61
CA ARG A 48 -4.78 -7.38 -1.08
C ARG A 48 -4.47 -6.14 -1.91
N TRP A 49 -4.62 -6.21 -3.23
CA TRP A 49 -4.40 -5.06 -4.10
C TRP A 49 -5.42 -3.94 -3.91
N MET A 50 -6.68 -4.27 -3.58
CA MET A 50 -7.67 -3.28 -3.15
C MET A 50 -7.26 -2.64 -1.83
N GLU A 51 -6.76 -3.42 -0.87
CA GLU A 51 -6.34 -2.88 0.43
C GLU A 51 -5.20 -1.88 0.27
N ILE A 52 -4.22 -2.19 -0.58
CA ILE A 52 -3.06 -1.31 -0.82
C ILE A 52 -3.47 -0.03 -1.55
N ASN A 53 -4.18 -0.13 -2.67
CA ASN A 53 -4.56 1.07 -3.44
C ASN A 53 -5.58 1.95 -2.70
N ALA A 54 -6.27 1.47 -1.67
CA ALA A 54 -7.14 2.33 -0.87
C ALA A 54 -6.37 3.41 -0.11
N PHE A 55 -5.07 3.22 0.11
CA PHE A 55 -4.15 4.16 0.76
C PHE A 55 -3.17 4.83 -0.21
N THR A 56 -3.45 4.80 -1.53
CA THR A 56 -2.68 5.53 -2.54
C THR A 56 -3.44 6.77 -3.04
N THR A 57 -2.84 7.50 -3.98
CA THR A 57 -3.42 8.72 -4.55
C THR A 57 -4.68 8.46 -5.38
N VAL A 58 -4.76 7.31 -6.05
CA VAL A 58 -5.84 6.93 -6.97
C VAL A 58 -6.25 5.49 -6.73
N PHE A 59 -7.56 5.26 -6.56
CA PHE A 59 -8.16 3.94 -6.41
C PHE A 59 -8.87 3.52 -7.70
N ARG A 60 -8.17 2.76 -8.57
CA ARG A 60 -8.64 2.41 -9.91
C ARG A 60 -8.47 0.92 -10.23
N THR A 61 -9.47 0.31 -10.87
CA THR A 61 -9.46 -1.07 -11.36
C THR A 61 -9.12 -1.15 -12.84
N HIS A 62 -8.86 -2.37 -13.32
CA HIS A 62 -8.71 -2.69 -14.73
C HIS A 62 -9.14 -4.14 -14.99
N GLU A 63 -9.85 -4.41 -16.07
CA GLU A 63 -10.34 -5.77 -16.37
C GLU A 63 -9.21 -6.72 -16.80
N GLY A 64 -8.21 -6.13 -17.45
CA GLY A 64 -7.02 -6.78 -17.98
C GLY A 64 -7.15 -7.01 -19.48
N ASN A 65 -6.12 -7.61 -20.08
CA ASN A 65 -6.12 -7.95 -21.50
C ASN A 65 -7.07 -9.11 -21.85
N LYS A 66 -7.49 -9.93 -20.88
CA LYS A 66 -8.46 -11.03 -21.04
C LYS A 66 -9.49 -11.03 -19.90
N PRO A 67 -10.53 -10.17 -19.95
CA PRO A 67 -11.50 -9.98 -18.88
C PRO A 67 -12.19 -11.27 -18.42
N SER A 68 -12.59 -12.13 -19.36
CA SER A 68 -13.31 -13.39 -19.10
C SER A 68 -12.48 -14.45 -18.35
N CYS A 69 -11.15 -14.33 -18.34
CA CYS A 69 -10.25 -15.28 -17.69
C CYS A 69 -9.95 -14.91 -16.23
N ASN A 70 -10.34 -13.72 -15.78
CA ASN A 70 -9.99 -13.15 -14.48
C ASN A 70 -11.22 -12.81 -13.66
N SER A 71 -11.11 -12.95 -12.33
CA SER A 71 -12.14 -12.43 -11.43
C SER A 71 -12.08 -10.91 -11.39
N GLN A 72 -13.21 -10.26 -11.61
CA GLN A 72 -13.42 -8.83 -11.54
C GLN A 72 -14.00 -8.42 -10.19
N PHE A 73 -13.99 -7.12 -9.87
CA PHE A 73 -14.55 -6.63 -8.62
C PHE A 73 -16.06 -6.90 -8.54
N TYR A 74 -16.74 -6.91 -9.68
CA TYR A 74 -18.17 -7.21 -9.84
C TYR A 74 -18.48 -8.69 -10.08
N SER A 75 -17.52 -9.63 -9.98
CA SER A 75 -17.78 -11.04 -10.31
C SER A 75 -18.65 -11.81 -9.31
N ASN A 76 -18.74 -11.37 -8.05
CA ASN A 76 -19.62 -11.97 -7.02
C ASN A 76 -19.78 -10.99 -5.84
N ASP A 77 -20.77 -11.25 -4.99
CA ASP A 77 -21.06 -10.41 -3.82
C ASP A 77 -19.86 -10.23 -2.89
N ARG A 78 -19.05 -11.28 -2.73
CA ARG A 78 -17.85 -11.21 -1.88
C ARG A 78 -16.78 -10.27 -2.46
N THR A 79 -16.52 -10.31 -3.77
CA THR A 79 -15.56 -9.38 -4.40
C THR A 79 -16.09 -7.96 -4.38
N LEU A 80 -17.39 -7.79 -4.62
CA LEU A 80 -18.05 -6.49 -4.67
C LEU A 80 -18.09 -5.83 -3.28
N SER A 81 -18.42 -6.60 -2.25
CA SER A 81 -18.46 -6.12 -0.86
C SER A 81 -17.07 -5.70 -0.38
N HIS A 82 -16.02 -6.47 -0.73
CA HIS A 82 -14.64 -6.12 -0.39
C HIS A 82 -14.21 -4.83 -1.11
N PHE A 83 -14.52 -4.71 -2.40
CA PHE A 83 -14.27 -3.48 -3.16
C PHE A 83 -15.00 -2.27 -2.54
N ALA A 84 -16.29 -2.41 -2.22
CA ALA A 84 -17.10 -1.35 -1.63
C ALA A 84 -16.55 -0.89 -0.28
N ARG A 85 -16.08 -1.81 0.57
CA ARG A 85 -15.42 -1.49 1.84
C ARG A 85 -14.19 -0.61 1.61
N PHE A 86 -13.31 -0.98 0.68
CA PHE A 86 -12.06 -0.24 0.43
C PHE A 86 -12.28 1.06 -0.34
N ALA A 87 -13.31 1.15 -1.18
CA ALA A 87 -13.77 2.41 -1.77
C ALA A 87 -14.24 3.40 -0.69
N LYS A 88 -14.98 2.92 0.33
CA LYS A 88 -15.38 3.75 1.49
C LYS A 88 -14.17 4.21 2.30
N ILE A 89 -13.18 3.33 2.52
CA ILE A 89 -11.91 3.70 3.19
C ILE A 89 -11.19 4.78 2.38
N TYR A 90 -10.99 4.58 1.07
CA TYR A 90 -10.38 5.56 0.18
C TYR A 90 -11.10 6.92 0.22
N LYS A 91 -12.43 6.93 0.32
CA LYS A 91 -13.23 8.15 0.51
C LYS A 91 -13.00 8.78 1.89
N ALA A 92 -12.92 8.00 2.95
CA ALA A 92 -12.89 8.47 4.33
C ALA A 92 -11.69 9.38 4.64
N TRP A 93 -10.50 9.06 4.12
CA TRP A 93 -9.30 9.85 4.36
C TRP A 93 -9.05 10.95 3.30
N LYS A 94 -10.07 11.32 2.51
CA LYS A 94 -9.96 12.37 1.47
C LYS A 94 -9.36 13.66 2.03
N PHE A 95 -9.77 14.08 3.22
CA PHE A 95 -9.28 15.29 3.88
C PHE A 95 -7.75 15.30 4.00
N TYR A 96 -7.18 14.18 4.45
CA TYR A 96 -5.74 14.02 4.61
C TYR A 96 -5.03 13.85 3.27
N ARG A 97 -5.64 13.12 2.32
CA ARG A 97 -5.09 12.98 0.96
C ARG A 97 -4.93 14.33 0.27
N VAL A 98 -5.92 15.22 0.40
CA VAL A 98 -5.86 16.58 -0.18
C VAL A 98 -4.70 17.38 0.41
N GLN A 99 -4.46 17.29 1.72
CA GLN A 99 -3.32 17.93 2.37
C GLN A 99 -1.98 17.41 1.82
N LEU A 100 -1.85 16.09 1.67
CA LEU A 100 -0.63 15.50 1.08
C LEU A 100 -0.41 15.91 -0.38
N VAL A 101 -1.49 16.06 -1.16
CA VAL A 101 -1.42 16.55 -2.55
C VAL A 101 -0.98 18.02 -2.59
N GLN A 102 -1.47 18.85 -1.67
CA GLN A 102 -1.02 20.24 -1.55
C GLN A 102 0.46 20.31 -1.15
N GLU A 103 0.88 19.50 -0.18
CA GLU A 103 2.30 19.44 0.21
C GLU A 103 3.19 18.96 -0.95
N ALA A 104 2.72 17.96 -1.72
CA ALA A 104 3.39 17.50 -2.93
C ALA A 104 3.57 18.63 -3.95
N ALA A 105 2.54 19.45 -4.18
CA ALA A 105 2.60 20.58 -5.10
C ALA A 105 3.56 21.68 -4.62
N GLN A 106 3.67 21.91 -3.31
CA GLN A 106 4.51 22.96 -2.74
C GLN A 106 5.99 22.54 -2.58
N LYS A 107 6.23 21.28 -2.18
CA LYS A 107 7.55 20.80 -1.74
C LYS A 107 8.13 19.70 -2.62
N GLY A 108 7.37 19.19 -3.60
CA GLY A 108 7.76 18.04 -4.41
C GLY A 108 7.78 16.70 -3.66
N LEU A 109 7.24 16.65 -2.43
CA LEU A 109 7.25 15.43 -1.62
C LEU A 109 6.22 14.42 -2.14
N PRO A 110 6.58 13.14 -2.30
CA PRO A 110 5.62 12.14 -2.76
C PRO A 110 4.53 11.89 -1.72
N VAL A 111 3.32 11.59 -2.20
CA VAL A 111 2.17 11.24 -1.32
C VAL A 111 2.39 9.88 -0.64
N CYS A 112 2.93 8.91 -1.38
CA CYS A 112 3.34 7.62 -0.82
C CYS A 112 4.84 7.66 -0.52
N ARG A 113 5.20 7.80 0.76
CA ARG A 113 6.59 8.01 1.19
C ARG A 113 7.27 6.71 1.62
N PRO A 114 8.50 6.44 1.15
CA PRO A 114 9.34 5.44 1.78
C PRO A 114 9.64 5.84 3.23
N PRO A 115 9.77 4.87 4.17
CA PRO A 115 10.06 5.16 5.58
C PRO A 115 11.28 6.06 5.82
N ILE A 116 12.26 6.08 4.91
CA ILE A 116 13.47 6.91 5.03
C ILE A 116 13.17 8.42 5.02
N PHE A 117 12.14 8.86 4.30
CA PHE A 117 11.70 10.26 4.30
C PHE A 117 11.08 10.68 5.64
N CYS A 118 10.43 9.74 6.34
CA CYS A 118 9.88 10.00 7.66
C CYS A 118 11.02 10.17 8.68
N ILE A 119 12.09 9.37 8.56
CA ILE A 119 13.25 9.45 9.47
C ILE A 119 13.99 10.79 9.32
N THR A 120 14.20 11.27 8.09
CA THR A 120 14.87 12.56 7.85
C THR A 120 13.98 13.76 8.20
N GLN A 121 12.66 13.70 7.97
CA GLN A 121 11.74 14.73 8.46
C GLN A 121 11.61 14.73 9.99
N MET A 122 11.67 13.57 10.66
CA MET A 122 11.63 13.48 12.13
C MET A 122 12.88 14.07 12.80
N MET A 123 14.05 14.04 12.15
CA MET A 123 15.24 14.77 12.65
C MET A 123 15.07 16.30 12.60
N ASN A 124 14.16 16.81 11.76
CA ASN A 124 13.88 18.25 11.62
C ASN A 124 12.51 18.68 12.19
N MET A 125 11.63 17.74 12.53
CA MET A 125 10.26 18.01 12.98
C MET A 125 9.89 17.09 14.15
N CYS A 126 10.33 17.46 15.34
CA CYS A 126 9.64 17.09 16.57
C CYS A 126 8.30 17.85 16.59
N THR A 127 7.25 17.27 15.99
CA THR A 127 5.79 17.52 16.22
C THR A 127 4.98 17.24 14.96
N ALA A 128 4.84 15.97 14.57
CA ALA A 128 3.71 15.56 13.73
C ALA A 128 3.49 14.04 13.84
N GLU A 129 2.36 13.65 14.41
CA GLU A 129 1.89 12.27 14.45
C GLU A 129 1.49 11.82 13.03
N LEU A 130 2.42 11.22 12.29
CA LEU A 130 2.19 10.72 10.92
C LEU A 130 2.27 9.20 10.89
N PRO A 131 1.18 8.43 10.67
CA PRO A 131 1.24 6.97 10.55
C PRO A 131 2.21 6.55 9.41
N PRO A 132 3.11 5.57 9.63
CA PRO A 132 4.01 5.11 8.59
C PRO A 132 3.19 4.22 7.66
N VAL A 133 3.04 4.67 6.44
CA VAL A 133 2.38 3.89 5.40
C VAL A 133 3.36 2.83 4.88
N PHE A 134 2.88 1.59 4.90
CA PHE A 134 3.46 0.34 4.37
C PHE A 134 4.67 -0.27 5.10
N GLY A 135 4.34 -1.19 6.00
CA GLY A 135 5.27 -2.16 6.57
C GLY A 135 5.94 -3.00 5.49
N ARG A 136 7.27 -3.08 5.59
CA ARG A 136 8.11 -3.97 4.79
C ARG A 136 7.73 -5.41 5.15
N THR A 137 7.04 -6.12 4.25
CA THR A 137 6.80 -7.56 4.41
C THR A 137 8.13 -8.29 4.21
N GLY A 138 8.81 -8.64 5.30
CA GLY A 138 9.95 -9.54 5.27
C GLY A 138 9.47 -10.94 4.89
N ASP A 139 9.56 -11.26 3.60
CA ASP A 139 9.83 -12.61 3.10
C ASP A 139 10.14 -12.56 1.61
N SER A 140 11.31 -13.12 1.27
CA SER A 140 12.04 -13.05 0.00
C SER A 140 11.42 -13.88 -1.14
N SER A 141 10.24 -14.47 -0.96
CA SER A 141 9.67 -15.39 -1.96
C SER A 141 8.15 -15.44 -1.84
N GLY A 142 7.46 -14.68 -2.69
CA GLY A 142 6.01 -14.71 -2.83
C GLY A 142 5.42 -13.33 -3.16
N ALA A 143 4.95 -13.14 -4.39
CA ALA A 143 4.46 -11.86 -4.94
C ALA A 143 3.06 -11.45 -4.47
N CYS A 144 2.59 -12.03 -3.37
CA CYS A 144 1.43 -11.62 -2.58
C CYS A 144 1.60 -12.27 -1.20
N PRO A 145 1.07 -11.70 -0.09
CA PRO A 145 1.02 -12.42 1.18
C PRO A 145 0.47 -13.81 0.92
N ARG A 146 1.10 -14.86 1.46
CA ARG A 146 0.70 -16.25 1.19
C ARG A 146 -0.81 -16.38 1.44
N GLN A 147 -1.51 -17.13 0.60
CA GLN A 147 -2.94 -17.41 0.85
C GLN A 147 -3.10 -17.94 2.28
N GLY A 148 -3.99 -17.32 3.06
CA GLY A 148 -4.20 -17.66 4.48
C GLY A 148 -3.32 -16.92 5.49
N GLN A 149 -2.41 -16.03 5.06
CA GLN A 149 -1.61 -15.23 5.99
C GLN A 149 -2.48 -14.22 6.76
N LYS A 150 -2.62 -14.46 8.07
CA LYS A 150 -3.43 -13.63 9.00
C LYS A 150 -2.64 -12.51 9.68
N TYR A 151 -1.31 -12.64 9.73
CA TYR A 151 -0.42 -11.71 10.44
C TYR A 151 0.75 -11.29 9.57
N VAL A 152 1.22 -10.05 9.76
CA VAL A 152 2.40 -9.51 9.09
C VAL A 152 3.32 -8.87 10.13
N LYS A 153 4.63 -9.01 9.93
CA LYS A 153 5.61 -8.25 10.73
C LYS A 153 5.67 -6.82 10.17
N ALA A 154 5.56 -5.83 11.05
CA ALA A 154 5.69 -4.43 10.72
C ALA A 154 6.84 -3.81 11.52
N TYR A 155 7.61 -2.95 10.87
CA TYR A 155 8.68 -2.18 11.49
C TYR A 155 8.21 -0.75 11.64
N PHE A 156 8.30 -0.23 12.86
CA PHE A 156 7.99 1.15 13.18
C PHE A 156 9.29 1.92 13.35
N PRO A 157 9.42 3.13 12.80
CA PRO A 157 10.61 3.94 13.05
C PRO A 157 10.68 4.27 14.55
N THR A 158 11.89 4.23 15.09
CA THR A 158 12.18 4.54 16.49
C THR A 158 12.38 6.04 16.63
N GLY A 159 11.50 6.68 17.41
CA GLY A 159 11.65 8.05 17.86
C GLY A 159 11.27 8.11 19.34
N GLU A 160 11.90 9.00 20.11
CA GLU A 160 11.80 9.03 21.58
C GLU A 160 10.36 9.25 22.09
N SER A 161 9.46 9.78 21.26
CA SER A 161 8.09 10.15 21.62
C SER A 161 6.97 9.55 20.75
N CYS A 162 7.27 8.66 19.79
CA CYS A 162 6.26 8.20 18.84
C CYS A 162 5.43 7.01 19.36
N THR A 163 4.12 7.21 19.50
CA THR A 163 3.14 6.14 19.73
C THR A 163 2.39 5.84 18.44
N TRP A 164 2.35 4.57 18.04
CA TRP A 164 1.66 4.12 16.83
C TRP A 164 0.33 3.47 17.17
N GLN A 165 -0.78 3.94 16.59
CA GLN A 165 -2.10 3.31 16.77
C GLN A 165 -2.48 2.46 15.55
N HIS A 166 -2.90 1.22 15.79
CA HIS A 166 -3.40 0.35 14.74
C HIS A 166 -4.85 0.71 14.37
N ILE A 167 -5.06 1.14 13.12
CA ILE A 167 -6.32 1.71 12.63
C ILE A 167 -7.56 0.81 12.79
N TRP A 168 -7.40 -0.52 12.83
CA TRP A 168 -8.53 -1.45 12.91
C TRP A 168 -8.85 -1.93 14.32
N THR A 169 -7.87 -1.89 15.23
CA THR A 169 -8.04 -2.44 16.59
C THR A 169 -7.88 -1.38 17.68
N GLY A 170 -7.41 -0.18 17.34
CA GLY A 170 -7.05 0.86 18.29
C GLY A 170 -5.83 0.53 19.15
N LYS A 171 -5.19 -0.63 18.97
CA LYS A 171 -4.03 -1.05 19.77
C LYS A 171 -2.85 -0.10 19.54
N HIS A 172 -2.24 0.36 20.62
CA HIS A 172 -1.06 1.20 20.60
C HIS A 172 0.23 0.36 20.60
N PHE A 173 1.24 0.81 19.85
CA PHE A 173 2.58 0.23 19.79
C PHE A 173 3.60 1.33 20.08
N ARG A 174 4.45 1.08 21.07
CA ARG A 174 5.58 1.94 21.45
C ARG A 174 6.86 1.11 21.38
N LYS A 175 7.95 1.68 20.86
CA LYS A 175 9.27 1.06 20.95
C LYS A 175 10.23 2.11 21.49
N GLN A 176 10.79 1.87 22.67
CA GLN A 176 11.92 2.65 23.18
C GLN A 176 13.10 2.44 22.21
N GLY A 177 13.72 3.54 21.76
CA GLY A 177 14.93 3.47 20.95
C GLY A 177 16.02 2.71 21.73
N LEU A 178 16.76 1.84 21.04
CA LEU A 178 18.02 1.33 21.58
C LEU A 178 18.96 2.53 21.70
N LYS A 179 19.37 2.88 22.93
CA LYS A 179 20.46 3.83 23.14
C LYS A 179 21.71 3.25 22.45
N PRO A 180 22.47 4.03 21.67
CA PRO A 180 23.81 3.63 21.26
C PRO A 180 24.63 3.33 22.52
N GLN A 181 25.29 2.18 22.55
CA GLN A 181 26.37 1.89 23.50
C GLN A 181 27.66 2.53 23.02
#